data_AF-A0A0R3C8U0-F1
#
_entry.id   AF-A0A0R3C8U0-F1
#
_cell.length_a   1.000
_cell.length_b   1.000
_cell.length_c   1.000
_cell.angle_alpha   90.00
_cell.angle_beta   90.00
_cell.angle_gamma   90.00
#
_symmetry.space_group_name_H-M   'P 1'
#
loop_
_entity.id
_entity.type
_entity.pdbx_description
1 polymer ?
#
loop_
_entity_poly.entity_id
_entity_poly.type
_entity_poly.pdbx_seq_one_letter_code
_entity_poly.pdbx_strand_id
1 'polypeptide(L)' 'MAARTYNHERWSEDDDRLLRSMCETGKSLTLMIVKLKRPIASIRSRAIELGINLPGTRIGLRRKRRTA' A
#
# COMPACT_ATOMS: atom_id res chain seq x y z
N MET A 1 -3.06 5.99 -25.37
CA MET A 1 -2.82 5.82 -23.91
C MET A 1 -2.58 4.35 -23.66
N ALA A 2 -1.41 3.95 -23.15
CA ALA A 2 -1.12 2.54 -22.88
C ALA A 2 -2.11 2.00 -21.84
N ALA A 3 -2.85 0.95 -22.18
CA ALA A 3 -3.71 0.26 -21.23
C ALA A 3 -2.81 -0.29 -20.12
N ARG A 4 -2.91 0.27 -18.90
CA ARG A 4 -2.25 -0.30 -17.74
C ARG A 4 -2.96 -1.61 -17.41
N THR A 5 -2.38 -2.73 -17.80
CA THR A 5 -2.82 -4.06 -17.37
C THR A 5 -2.45 -4.21 -15.90
N TYR A 6 -3.42 -3.95 -15.03
CA TYR A 6 -3.25 -4.14 -13.61
C TYR A 6 -3.46 -5.61 -13.24
N ASN A 7 -2.60 -6.11 -12.35
CA ASN A 7 -2.72 -7.46 -11.87
C ASN A 7 -3.89 -7.57 -10.87
N HIS A 8 -4.92 -8.34 -11.25
CA HIS A 8 -6.07 -8.67 -10.41
C HIS A 8 -5.92 -10.03 -9.70
N GLU A 9 -4.77 -10.69 -9.82
CA GLU A 9 -4.49 -11.92 -9.08
C GLU A 9 -4.58 -11.72 -7.57
N ARG A 10 -4.79 -12.81 -6.83
CA ARG A 10 -4.79 -12.80 -5.36
C ARG A 10 -3.45 -12.25 -4.84
N TRP A 11 -3.49 -11.54 -3.73
CA TRP A 11 -2.26 -11.08 -3.06
C TRP A 11 -1.45 -12.28 -2.59
N SER A 12 -0.18 -12.32 -3.01
CA SER A 12 0.79 -13.31 -2.52
C SER A 12 1.46 -12.81 -1.25
N GLU A 13 2.10 -13.72 -0.53
CA GLU A 13 2.91 -13.34 0.64
C GLU A 13 4.07 -12.42 0.26
N ASP A 14 4.65 -12.58 -0.93
CA ASP A 14 5.71 -11.70 -1.44
C ASP A 14 5.18 -10.28 -1.72
N ASP A 15 3.97 -10.15 -2.29
CA ASP A 15 3.33 -8.85 -2.49
C ASP A 15 3.09 -8.14 -1.14
N ASP A 16 2.64 -8.89 -0.14
CA ASP A 16 2.41 -8.35 1.21
C ASP A 16 3.71 -7.90 1.89
N ARG A 17 4.79 -8.69 1.78
CA ARG A 17 6.11 -8.34 2.29
C ARG A 17 6.64 -7.08 1.60
N LEU A 18 6.51 -7.00 0.28
CA LEU A 18 6.92 -5.83 -0.49
C LEU A 18 6.11 -4.60 -0.08
N LEU A 19 4.78 -4.71 0.04
CA LEU A 19 3.92 -3.62 0.46
C LEU A 19 4.29 -3.11 1.86
N ARG A 20 4.55 -4.03 2.81
CA ARG A 20 5.04 -3.69 4.17
C ARG A 20 6.35 -2.91 4.13
N SER A 21 7.36 -3.46 3.46
CA SER A 21 8.68 -2.83 3.33
C SER A 21 8.60 -1.43 2.70
N MET A 22 7.76 -1.26 1.67
CA MET A 22 7.56 0.05 1.03
C MET A 22 6.84 1.05 1.94
N CYS A 23 5.89 0.59 2.76
CA CYS A 23 5.21 1.43 3.74
C CYS A 23 6.16 1.86 4.88
N GLU A 24 6.96 0.94 5.40
CA GLU A 24 7.95 1.21 6.47
C GLU A 24 9.02 2.19 6.01
N THR A 25 9.48 2.06 4.77
CA THR A 25 10.46 2.98 4.17
C THR A 25 9.83 4.30 3.68
N GLY A 26 8.51 4.49 3.85
CA GLY A 26 7.80 5.71 3.50
C GLY A 26 7.74 6.00 1.99
N LYS A 27 7.80 4.97 1.15
CA LYS A 27 7.75 5.15 -0.31
C LYS A 27 6.41 5.75 -0.74
N SER A 28 6.43 6.53 -1.81
CA SER A 28 5.23 7.12 -2.38
C SER A 28 4.31 6.06 -2.99
N LEU A 29 3.01 6.34 -2.96
CA LEU A 29 2.00 5.46 -3.54
C LEU A 29 2.21 5.20 -5.04
N THR A 30 2.69 6.20 -5.78
CA THR A 30 3.01 6.06 -7.21
C THR A 30 4.05 4.97 -7.43
N LEU A 31 5.08 4.90 -6.57
CA LEU A 31 6.09 3.86 -6.67
C LEU A 31 5.50 2.48 -6.35
N MET A 32 4.61 2.40 -5.36
CA MET A 32 3.92 1.16 -4.99
C MET A 32 3.08 0.63 -6.16
N ILE A 33 2.34 1.50 -6.85
CA ILE A 33 1.53 1.13 -8.03
C ILE A 33 2.41 0.52 -9.12
N VAL A 34 3.58 1.10 -9.38
CA VAL A 34 4.50 0.61 -10.42
C VAL A 34 5.14 -0.73 -10.01
N LYS A 35 5.56 -0.86 -8.75
CA LYS A 35 6.26 -2.05 -8.27
C LYS A 35 5.33 -3.25 -8.07
N LEU A 36 4.15 -3.02 -7.48
CA LEU A 36 3.14 -4.06 -7.28
C LEU A 36 2.29 -4.30 -8.53
N LYS A 37 2.36 -3.41 -9.55
CA LYS A 37 1.51 -3.43 -10.75
C LYS A 37 0.01 -3.52 -10.41
N ARG A 38 -0.38 -2.91 -9.29
CA ARG A 38 -1.74 -2.94 -8.74
C ARG A 38 -2.33 -1.53 -8.65
N PRO A 39 -3.65 -1.39 -8.82
CA PRO A 39 -4.29 -0.09 -8.75
C PRO A 39 -4.31 0.40 -7.30
N ILE A 40 -4.35 1.72 -7.14
CA ILE A 40 -4.41 2.39 -5.84
C ILE A 40 -5.50 1.85 -4.92
N ALA A 41 -6.69 1.55 -5.47
CA ALA A 41 -7.81 1.03 -4.69
C ALA A 41 -7.51 -0.35 -4.08
N SER A 42 -6.84 -1.24 -4.82
CA SER A 42 -6.44 -2.56 -4.34
C SER A 42 -5.36 -2.46 -3.27
N ILE A 43 -4.34 -1.61 -3.49
CA ILE A 43 -3.28 -1.35 -2.50
C ILE A 43 -3.86 -0.81 -1.19
N ARG A 44 -4.80 0.15 -1.27
CA ARG A 44 -5.48 0.70 -0.08
C ARG A 44 -6.28 -0.36 0.67
N SER A 45 -7.05 -1.17 -0.05
CA SER A 45 -7.85 -2.24 0.54
C SER A 45 -6.95 -3.24 1.26
N ARG A 46 -5.84 -3.65 0.61
CA ARG A 46 -4.88 -4.56 1.22
C ARG A 46 -4.18 -3.95 2.43
N ALA A 47 -3.80 -2.69 2.37
CA ALA A 47 -3.17 -2.01 3.50
C ALA A 47 -4.10 -1.96 4.74
N ILE A 48 -5.42 -1.81 4.53
CA ILE A 48 -6.42 -1.90 5.58
C ILE A 48 -6.49 -3.33 6.14
N GLU A 49 -6.58 -4.34 5.28
CA GLU A 49 -6.62 -5.76 5.69
C GLU A 49 -5.38 -6.17 6.50
N LEU A 50 -4.20 -5.71 6.09
CA LEU A 50 -2.94 -5.98 6.78
C LEU A 50 -2.70 -5.08 8.01
N GLY A 51 -3.53 -4.06 8.23
CA GLY A 51 -3.40 -3.11 9.34
C GLY A 51 -2.15 -2.23 9.27
N ILE A 52 -1.60 -1.99 8.09
CA ILE A 52 -0.34 -1.25 7.90
C ILE A 52 -0.59 0.22 7.58
N ASN A 53 0.31 1.09 8.05
CA ASN A 53 0.23 2.51 7.78
C ASN A 53 0.64 2.82 6.34
N LEU A 54 -0.29 3.31 5.53
CA LEU A 54 -0.03 3.63 4.14
C LEU A 54 0.35 5.12 4.00
N PRO A 55 1.61 5.44 3.64
CA PRO A 55 2.10 6.82 3.58
C PRO A 55 1.29 7.68 2.60
N GLY A 56 1.06 8.94 2.99
CA GLY A 56 0.23 9.88 2.23
C GLY A 56 -1.29 9.65 2.35
N THR A 57 -1.71 8.70 3.19
CA THR A 57 -3.13 8.48 3.51
C THR A 57 -3.36 8.49 5.01
N ARG A 58 -4.62 8.41 5.46
CA ARG A 58 -4.98 8.22 6.88
C ARG A 58 -5.11 6.74 7.27
N ILE A 59 -4.73 5.81 6.40
CA ILE A 59 -4.88 4.36 6.62
C ILE A 59 -3.78 3.88 7.55
N GLY A 60 -4.13 3.08 8.57
CA GLY A 60 -3.18 2.48 9.51
C GLY A 60 -2.45 3.48 10.43
N LEU A 61 -2.71 4.79 10.28
CA LEU A 61 -2.41 5.79 11.29
C LEU A 61 -3.30 5.52 12.51
N ARG A 62 -2.82 4.67 13.42
CA ARG A 62 -3.21 4.81 14.83
C ARG A 62 -2.94 6.25 15.17
N ARG A 63 -4.00 7.00 15.51
CA ARG A 63 -3.92 8.35 16.06
C ARG A 63 -2.90 8.26 17.20
N LYS A 64 -1.63 8.63 16.96
CA LYS A 64 -0.71 8.88 18.05
C LYS A 64 -1.38 10.03 18.78
N ARG A 65 -2.06 9.73 19.89
CA ARG A 65 -2.46 10.77 20.83
C ARG A 65 -1.16 11.54 21.07
N ARG A 66 -1.11 12.81 20.65
CA ARG A 66 -0.08 13.74 21.10
C ARG A 66 -0.27 13.77 22.61
N THR A 67 0.50 12.98 23.34
CA THR A 67 0.76 13.26 24.75
C THR A 67 1.50 14.59 24.75
N ALA A 68 0.79 15.61 25.25
CA ALA A 68 1.32 16.92 25.56
C ALA A 68 2.34 16.82 26.70
#